data_AF-A0A958S3N9-F1
#
_entry.id   AF-A0A958S3N9-F1
#
_cell.length_a   1.000
_cell.length_b   1.000
_cell.length_c   1.000
_cell.angle_alpha   90.00
_cell.angle_beta   90.00
_cell.angle_gamma   90.00
#
_symmetry.space_group_name_H-M   'P 1'
#
loop_
_entity.id
_entity.type
_entity.pdbx_description
1 polymer ?
#
loop_
_entity_poly.entity_id
_entity_poly.type
_entity_poly.pdbx_seq_one_letter_code
_entity_poly.pdbx_strand_id
1 'polypeptide(L)'
;MNRFWLVLGGVFALPTSVFAAEEGAAMAGGLGILGAPAVGLCIALAVIAAATAQGRIATAYMEGASRNPGADKVMRTPLILSLIFVETLVLFTVLICLMLVGKL
;
A
#
# COMPACT_ATOMS: atom_id res chain seq x y z
N MET A 1 -17.89 -18.10 -20.43
CA MET A 1 -16.77 -17.42 -19.73
C MET A 1 -17.01 -15.92 -19.81
N ASN A 2 -17.43 -15.28 -18.72
CA ASN A 2 -17.86 -13.88 -18.77
C ASN A 2 -16.65 -13.00 -19.11
N ARG A 3 -16.82 -12.07 -20.08
CA ARG A 3 -15.76 -11.16 -20.56
C ARG A 3 -15.06 -10.38 -19.43
N PHE A 4 -15.76 -10.21 -18.30
CA PHE A 4 -15.21 -9.67 -17.05
C PHE A 4 -13.99 -10.44 -16.52
N TRP A 5 -14.03 -11.77 -16.53
CA TRP A 5 -12.90 -12.60 -16.08
C TRP A 5 -11.71 -12.57 -17.05
N LEU A 6 -11.97 -12.38 -18.34
CA LEU A 6 -10.93 -12.19 -19.35
C LEU A 6 -10.26 -10.82 -19.23
N VAL A 7 -11.02 -9.76 -18.91
CA VAL A 7 -10.46 -8.43 -18.67
C VAL A 7 -9.66 -8.40 -17.37
N LEU A 8 -10.16 -9.01 -16.30
CA LEU A 8 -9.43 -9.11 -15.03
C LEU A 8 -8.14 -9.92 -15.19
N GLY A 9 -8.20 -11.09 -15.86
CA GLY A 9 -7.00 -11.89 -16.16
C GLY A 9 -6.00 -11.19 -17.09
N GLY A 10 -6.49 -10.43 -18.08
CA GLY A 10 -5.64 -9.66 -18.99
C GLY A 10 -4.92 -8.50 -18.28
N VAL A 11 -5.60 -7.77 -17.40
CA VAL A 11 -4.99 -6.67 -16.62
C VAL A 11 -3.90 -7.17 -15.67
N PHE A 12 -4.02 -8.38 -15.12
CA PHE A 12 -2.98 -8.98 -14.28
C PHE A 12 -1.82 -9.62 -15.06
N ALA A 13 -2.02 -10.01 -16.33
CA ALA A 13 -0.98 -10.68 -17.15
C ALA A 13 -0.09 -9.70 -17.93
N LEU A 14 -0.61 -8.53 -18.31
CA LEU A 14 0.10 -7.51 -19.10
C LEU A 14 1.27 -6.76 -18.41
N PRO A 15 1.40 -6.64 -17.07
CA PRO A 15 2.54 -5.92 -16.49
C PRO A 15 3.85 -6.71 -16.56
N THR A 16 3.82 -8.02 -16.85
CA THR A 16 5.01 -8.88 -16.78
C THR A 16 6.04 -8.61 -17.88
N SER A 17 5.63 -8.09 -19.04
CA SER A 17 6.54 -7.78 -20.15
C SER A 17 7.13 -6.37 -20.11
N VAL A 18 6.55 -5.45 -19.32
CA VAL A 18 7.04 -4.06 -19.20
C VAL A 18 8.19 -3.93 -18.20
N PHE A 19 8.40 -4.92 -17.32
CA PHE A 19 9.53 -4.96 -16.37
C PHE A 19 10.67 -5.90 -16.78
N ALA A 20 10.61 -6.51 -17.96
CA ALA A 20 11.55 -7.55 -18.37
C ALA A 20 12.74 -7.06 -19.22
N ALA A 21 12.84 -5.77 -19.51
CA ALA A 21 13.91 -5.25 -20.38
C ALA A 21 14.48 -3.92 -19.86
N GLU A 22 15.38 -4.01 -18.88
CA GLU A 22 16.64 -3.26 -18.89
C GLU A 22 17.60 -3.92 -17.88
N GLU A 23 18.53 -4.70 -18.42
CA GLU A 23 19.66 -5.27 -17.69
C GLU A 23 20.75 -4.19 -17.62
N GLY A 24 20.70 -3.37 -16.58
CA GLY A 24 21.64 -2.28 -16.30
C GLY A 24 22.44 -2.55 -15.02
N ALA A 25 23.64 -3.05 -15.21
CA ALA A 25 24.77 -3.20 -14.28
C ALA A 25 24.63 -2.75 -12.80
N ALA A 26 24.79 -3.75 -11.93
CA ALA A 26 25.51 -3.74 -10.64
C ALA A 26 25.10 -2.70 -9.57
N MET A 27 24.52 -3.22 -8.47
CA MET A 27 24.96 -2.82 -7.14
C MET A 27 25.53 -4.03 -6.40
N ALA A 28 26.84 -3.99 -6.16
CA ALA A 28 27.58 -4.91 -5.33
C ALA A 28 27.06 -4.85 -3.87
N GLY A 29 26.13 -5.74 -3.52
CA GLY A 29 25.60 -5.79 -2.15
C GLY A 29 24.32 -6.60 -1.98
N GLY A 30 24.30 -7.85 -2.44
CA GLY A 30 23.46 -8.90 -1.85
C GLY A 30 21.94 -8.69 -1.85
N LEU A 31 21.31 -8.56 -3.02
CA LEU A 31 19.94 -9.05 -3.23
C LEU A 31 19.81 -9.37 -4.73
N GLY A 32 20.09 -10.62 -5.11
CA GLY A 32 19.97 -11.09 -6.49
C GLY A 32 18.52 -11.10 -6.99
N ILE A 33 18.21 -11.96 -7.96
CA ILE A 33 16.92 -12.15 -8.68
C ILE A 33 15.63 -12.16 -7.78
N LEU A 34 15.78 -12.26 -6.46
CA LEU A 34 14.71 -12.15 -5.45
C LEU A 34 14.37 -10.73 -4.98
N GLY A 35 15.18 -9.70 -5.30
CA GLY A 35 14.99 -8.34 -4.75
C GLY A 35 13.74 -7.62 -5.23
N ALA A 36 13.47 -7.64 -6.54
CA ALA A 36 12.28 -7.02 -7.12
C ALA A 36 10.94 -7.63 -6.63
N PRO A 37 10.74 -8.97 -6.60
CA PRO A 37 9.51 -9.55 -6.09
C PRO A 37 9.34 -9.37 -4.58
N ALA A 38 10.44 -9.35 -3.80
CA ALA A 38 10.39 -9.08 -2.37
C ALA A 38 9.91 -7.66 -2.05
N VAL A 39 10.38 -6.66 -2.81
CA VAL A 39 9.90 -5.27 -2.68
C VAL A 39 8.41 -5.16 -3.01
N GLY A 40 7.96 -5.80 -4.08
CA GLY A 40 6.53 -5.83 -4.44
C GLY A 40 5.66 -6.44 -3.35
N LEU A 41 6.12 -7.52 -2.71
CA LEU A 41 5.45 -8.15 -1.58
C LEU A 41 5.41 -7.25 -0.34
N CYS A 42 6.51 -6.58 0.01
CA CYS A 42 6.53 -5.63 1.13
C CYS A 42 5.50 -4.53 0.97
N ILE A 43 5.43 -3.91 -0.22
CA ILE A 43 4.44 -2.86 -0.50
C ILE A 43 3.02 -3.42 -0.48
N ALA A 44 2.78 -4.57 -1.10
CA ALA A 44 1.44 -5.19 -1.13
C ALA A 44 0.91 -5.49 0.29
N LEU A 45 1.76 -6.06 1.16
CA LEU A 45 1.40 -6.34 2.54
C LEU A 45 1.12 -5.07 3.34
N ALA A 46 1.94 -4.03 3.17
CA ALA A 46 1.73 -2.74 3.83
C ALA A 46 0.40 -2.09 3.40
N VAL A 47 0.07 -2.11 2.12
CA VAL A 47 -1.18 -1.56 1.59
C VAL A 47 -2.39 -2.33 2.13
N ILE A 48 -2.34 -3.67 2.19
CA ILE A 48 -3.42 -4.48 2.74
C ILE A 48 -3.63 -4.18 4.24
N ALA A 49 -2.54 -4.09 5.01
CA ALA A 49 -2.61 -3.76 6.43
C ALA A 49 -3.16 -2.34 6.66
N ALA A 50 -2.72 -1.37 5.88
CA ALA A 50 -3.20 0.02 5.97
C ALA A 50 -4.68 0.14 5.60
N ALA A 51 -5.10 -0.46 4.49
CA ALA A 51 -6.49 -0.42 4.03
C ALA A 51 -7.45 -1.04 5.06
N THR A 52 -7.06 -2.15 5.68
CA THR A 52 -7.86 -2.79 6.75
C THR A 52 -7.94 -1.93 8.00
N ALA A 53 -6.84 -1.29 8.42
CA ALA A 53 -6.83 -0.37 9.56
C ALA A 53 -7.69 0.87 9.29
N GLN A 54 -7.52 1.52 8.13
CA GLN A 54 -8.29 2.70 7.74
C GLN A 54 -9.78 2.43 7.65
N GLY A 55 -10.20 1.28 7.10
CA GLY A 55 -11.62 0.91 7.06
C GLY A 55 -12.24 0.80 8.46
N ARG A 56 -11.50 0.25 9.42
CA ARG A 56 -11.94 0.15 10.82
C ARG A 56 -12.01 1.52 11.50
N ILE A 57 -11.00 2.38 11.29
CA ILE A 57 -10.97 3.75 11.81
C ILE A 57 -12.17 4.55 11.27
N ALA A 58 -12.43 4.48 9.97
CA ALA A 58 -13.55 5.17 9.33
C ALA A 58 -14.90 4.69 9.87
N THR A 59 -15.08 3.37 9.98
CA THR A 59 -16.32 2.77 10.51
C THR A 59 -16.58 3.22 11.95
N ALA A 60 -15.55 3.19 12.81
CA ALA A 60 -15.67 3.62 14.20
C ALA A 60 -16.03 5.11 14.32
N TYR A 61 -15.46 5.95 13.45
CA TYR A 61 -15.81 7.37 13.40
C TYR A 61 -17.25 7.60 12.93
N MET A 62 -17.72 6.90 11.89
CA MET A 62 -19.10 7.05 11.41
C MET A 62 -20.13 6.58 12.45
N GLU A 63 -19.85 5.49 13.16
CA GLU A 63 -20.70 5.00 14.25
C GLU A 63 -20.71 5.97 15.44
N GLY A 64 -19.56 6.57 15.78
CA GLY A 64 -19.48 7.60 16.81
C GLY A 64 -20.25 8.86 16.43
N ALA A 65 -20.11 9.32 15.18
CA ALA A 65 -20.78 10.50 14.66
C ALA A 65 -22.30 10.32 14.56
N SER A 66 -22.78 9.12 14.21
CA SER A 66 -24.22 8.84 14.14
C SER A 66 -24.86 8.78 15.53
N ARG A 67 -24.16 8.23 16.53
CA ARG A 67 -24.66 8.13 17.92
C ARG A 67 -24.59 9.46 18.67
N ASN A 68 -23.62 10.31 18.37
CA ASN A 68 -23.48 11.63 18.98
C ASN A 68 -22.96 12.69 17.99
N PRO A 69 -23.84 13.30 17.17
CA PRO A 69 -23.45 14.30 16.18
C PRO A 69 -22.76 15.53 16.79
N GLY A 70 -23.04 15.86 18.06
CA GLY A 70 -22.42 16.99 18.76
C GLY A 70 -20.93 16.78 19.08
N ALA A 71 -20.47 15.53 19.10
CA ALA A 71 -19.07 15.19 19.36
C ALA A 71 -18.19 15.22 18.10
N ASP A 72 -18.75 15.46 16.91
CA ASP A 72 -18.02 15.38 15.64
C ASP A 72 -16.72 16.20 15.66
N LYS A 73 -16.80 17.45 16.11
CA LYS A 73 -15.64 18.35 16.19
C LYS A 73 -14.53 17.83 17.11
N VAL A 74 -14.90 17.17 18.21
CA VAL A 74 -13.95 16.64 19.20
C VAL A 74 -13.33 15.33 18.72
N MET A 75 -14.04 14.54 17.91
CA MET A 75 -13.57 13.27 17.36
C MET A 75 -12.62 13.45 16.15
N ARG A 76 -12.65 14.60 15.47
CA ARG A 76 -11.77 14.83 14.29
C ARG A 76 -10.29 14.81 14.62
N THR A 77 -9.88 15.36 15.77
CA THR A 77 -8.48 15.34 16.19
C THR A 77 -7.94 13.90 16.37
N PRO A 78 -8.58 13.04 17.18
CA PRO A 78 -8.13 11.64 17.29
C PRO A 78 -8.31 10.84 15.99
N LEU A 79 -9.30 11.16 15.15
CA LEU A 79 -9.44 10.57 13.81
C LEU A 79 -8.20 10.84 12.96
N ILE A 80 -7.82 12.12 12.81
CA ILE A 80 -6.67 12.52 11.99
C ILE A 80 -5.38 11.92 12.56
N LEU A 81 -5.22 11.93 13.89
CA LEU A 81 -4.05 11.35 14.54
C LEU A 81 -3.93 9.85 14.22
N SER A 82 -5.06 9.12 14.28
CA SER A 82 -5.11 7.69 13.96
C SER A 82 -4.75 7.43 12.49
N LEU A 83 -5.25 8.24 11.55
CA LEU A 83 -4.93 8.11 10.13
C LEU A 83 -3.46 8.44 9.83
N ILE A 84 -2.92 9.50 10.44
CA ILE A 84 -1.50 9.87 10.29
C ILE A 84 -0.57 8.76 10.76
N PHE A 85 -0.88 8.07 11.86
CA PHE A 85 -0.06 6.94 12.31
C PHE A 85 -0.08 5.77 11.32
N VAL A 86 -1.22 5.48 10.70
CA VAL A 86 -1.28 4.45 9.65
C VAL A 86 -0.46 4.88 8.43
N GLU A 87 -0.60 6.14 7.98
CA GLU A 87 0.08 6.58 6.76
C GLU A 87 1.58 6.77 6.96
N THR A 88 2.03 7.17 8.13
CA THR A 88 3.47 7.27 8.43
C THR A 88 4.16 5.91 8.38
N LEU A 89 3.50 4.83 8.82
CA LEU A 89 4.03 3.47 8.68
C LEU A 89 4.11 3.03 7.20
N VAL A 90 3.10 3.36 6.40
CA VAL A 90 3.09 3.07 4.95
C VAL A 90 4.20 3.86 4.25
N LEU A 91 4.33 5.16 4.56
CA LEU A 91 5.37 6.01 3.97
C LEU A 91 6.77 5.52 4.33
N PHE A 92 7.02 5.08 5.56
CA PHE A 92 8.30 4.45 5.93
C PHE A 92 8.54 3.15 5.17
N THR A 93 7.50 2.33 4.97
CA THR A 93 7.64 1.12 4.15
C THR A 93 7.99 1.45 2.71
N VAL A 94 7.30 2.42 2.10
CA VAL A 94 7.57 2.90 0.74
C VAL A 94 8.98 3.48 0.63
N LEU A 95 9.42 4.27 1.61
CA LEU A 95 10.77 4.85 1.65
C LEU A 95 11.83 3.75 1.63
N ILE A 96 11.74 2.76 2.53
CA ILE A 96 12.67 1.64 2.60
C ILE A 96 12.66 0.84 1.30
N CYS A 97 11.47 0.60 0.72
CA CYS A 97 11.34 -0.09 -0.56
C CYS A 97 11.99 0.67 -1.71
N LEU A 98 11.85 1.99 -1.77
CA LEU A 98 12.48 2.83 -2.80
C LEU A 98 14.00 2.86 -2.66
N MET A 99 14.53 2.93 -1.43
CA MET A 99 15.96 2.81 -1.16
C MET A 99 16.49 1.43 -1.61
N LEU A 100 15.74 0.36 -1.37
CA LEU A 100 16.14 -1.00 -1.76
C LEU A 100 16.17 -1.21 -3.29
N VAL A 101 15.35 -0.47 -4.04
CA VAL A 101 15.34 -0.50 -5.52
C VAL A 101 16.42 0.42 -6.12
N GLY A 102 17.15 1.20 -5.30
CA GLY A 102 18.14 2.17 -5.78
C GLY A 102 17.50 3.35 -6.53
N LYS A 103 16.23 3.66 -6.25
CA LYS A 103 15.47 4.77 -6.87
C LYS A 103 15.52 6.07 -6.06
N LEU A 104 16.35 6.11 -5.02
CA LEU A 104 16.61 7.26 -4.14
C LEU A 104 18.10 7.35 -3.83
#